data_AF-A0A956I5H4-F1
#
_entry.id   AF-A0A956I5H4-F1
#
_cell.length_a   1.000
_cell.length_b   1.000
_cell.length_c   1.000
_cell.angle_alpha   90.00
_cell.angle_beta   90.00
_cell.angle_gamma   90.00
#
_symmetry.space_group_name_H-M   'P 1'
#
loop_
_entity.id
_entity.type
_entity.pdbx_description
1 polymer ?
#
loop_
_entity_poly.entity_id
_entity_poly.type
_entity_poly.pdbx_seq_one_letter_code
_entity_poly.pdbx_strand_id
1 'polypeptide(L)'
;MRLRASFLCLLALGCSDPEPPAERPSTPSLPSTEAARTPAEVRRAGNHLVGEASPYLAQHDHNPVDWYPWGEEALARASTLNRPILLSIGYSTCHWCHVM
;
A
#
# COMPACT_ATOMS: atom_id res chain seq x y z
N MET A 1 3.34 -0.74 -76.89
CA MET A 1 3.18 -1.80 -75.86
C MET A 1 3.70 -1.23 -74.55
N ARG A 2 2.82 -0.62 -73.73
CA ARG A 2 3.19 0.19 -72.56
C ARG A 2 2.89 -0.61 -71.29
N LEU A 3 3.93 -0.97 -70.53
CA LEU A 3 3.81 -1.45 -69.15
C LEU A 3 3.24 -0.30 -68.29
N ARG A 4 2.06 -0.52 -67.70
CA ARG A 4 1.53 0.36 -66.64
C ARG A 4 1.83 -0.28 -65.29
N ALA A 5 2.95 0.11 -64.71
CA ALA A 5 3.10 0.15 -63.25
C ALA A 5 2.78 1.57 -62.82
N SER A 6 1.68 1.76 -62.07
CA SER A 6 1.46 2.99 -61.31
C SER A 6 0.45 2.75 -60.20
N PHE A 7 0.98 2.87 -58.99
CA PHE A 7 0.39 3.62 -57.88
C PHE A 7 -1.08 3.35 -57.56
N LEU A 8 -1.30 2.45 -56.60
CA LEU A 8 -2.39 2.66 -55.64
C LEU A 8 -1.81 2.76 -54.24
N CYS A 9 -1.75 4.01 -53.79
CA CYS A 9 -1.57 4.45 -52.42
C CYS A 9 -2.91 4.33 -51.68
N LEU A 10 -2.84 4.37 -50.34
CA LEU A 10 -3.91 4.35 -49.32
C LEU A 10 -4.42 2.96 -48.89
N LEU A 11 -4.09 2.59 -47.64
CA LEU A 11 -5.09 2.52 -46.55
C LEU A 11 -4.40 2.50 -45.16
N ALA A 12 -4.63 3.61 -44.45
CA ALA A 12 -4.77 3.80 -43.00
C ALA A 12 -3.78 3.14 -42.03
N LEU A 13 -2.87 3.99 -41.54
CA LEU A 13 -2.29 3.98 -40.20
C LEU A 13 -3.35 3.68 -39.13
N GLY A 14 -3.27 2.51 -38.51
CA GLY A 14 -3.84 2.25 -37.19
C GLY A 14 -2.73 2.37 -36.15
N CYS A 15 -2.34 3.60 -35.80
CA CYS A 15 -1.65 3.82 -34.53
C CYS A 15 -2.73 3.73 -33.44
N SER A 16 -2.79 2.62 -32.73
CA SER A 16 -3.47 2.58 -31.44
C SER A 16 -2.75 3.56 -30.52
N ASP A 17 -3.41 4.64 -30.14
CA ASP A 17 -2.91 5.49 -29.06
C ASP A 17 -2.76 4.63 -27.79
N PRO A 18 -1.63 4.71 -27.06
CA PRO A 18 -1.55 4.13 -25.74
C PRO A 18 -2.53 4.88 -24.83
N GLU A 19 -3.42 4.14 -24.15
CA GLU A 19 -4.22 4.67 -23.04
C GLU A 19 -3.29 5.46 -22.10
N PRO A 20 -3.60 6.73 -21.77
CA PRO A 20 -2.81 7.47 -20.81
C PRO A 20 -2.81 6.70 -19.48
N PRO A 21 -1.67 6.60 -18.77
CA PRO A 21 -1.63 5.90 -17.50
C PRO A 21 -2.65 6.55 -16.57
N ALA A 22 -3.56 5.74 -16.03
CA ALA A 22 -4.58 6.16 -15.09
C ALA A 22 -4.01 7.17 -14.09
N GLU A 23 -4.55 8.39 -14.11
CA GLU A 23 -4.14 9.46 -13.21
C GLU A 23 -4.25 8.93 -11.78
N ARG A 24 -3.11 8.82 -11.08
CA ARG A 24 -3.10 8.32 -9.70
C ARG A 24 -4.05 9.21 -8.90
N PRO A 25 -5.02 8.65 -8.17
CA PRO A 25 -5.88 9.45 -7.31
C PRO A 25 -4.96 10.30 -6.42
N SER A 26 -5.10 11.61 -6.55
CA SER A 26 -4.34 12.58 -5.78
C SER A 26 -4.55 12.27 -4.31
N THR A 27 -3.44 12.02 -3.59
CA THR A 27 -3.47 11.66 -2.18
C THR A 27 -4.30 12.70 -1.43
N PRO A 28 -5.46 12.33 -0.85
CA PRO A 28 -6.23 13.29 -0.06
C PRO A 28 -5.36 13.74 1.12
N SER A 29 -5.17 15.05 1.26
CA SER A 29 -4.50 15.61 2.43
C SER A 29 -5.37 15.36 3.65
N LEU A 30 -4.87 14.51 4.54
CA LEU A 30 -5.62 14.00 5.68
C LEU A 30 -5.94 15.12 6.70
N PRO A 31 -7.21 15.29 7.11
CA PRO A 31 -7.53 16.10 8.28
C PRO A 31 -6.92 15.43 9.53
N SER A 32 -6.02 16.14 10.20
CA SER A 32 -5.10 15.59 11.22
C SER A 32 -5.70 15.57 12.64
N THR A 33 -7.01 15.40 12.77
CA THR A 33 -7.71 15.80 14.01
C THR A 33 -7.67 14.75 15.13
N GLU A 34 -7.20 13.52 14.88
CA GLU A 34 -6.94 12.54 15.95
C GLU A 34 -5.43 12.48 16.25
N ALA A 35 -5.04 12.82 17.48
CA ALA A 35 -3.66 12.81 17.92
C ALA A 35 -3.16 11.36 18.05
N ALA A 36 -2.41 10.89 17.06
CA ALA A 36 -1.74 9.59 17.12
C ALA A 36 -0.75 9.54 18.31
N ARG A 37 -0.61 8.37 18.94
CA ARG A 37 0.38 8.14 20.00
C ARG A 37 1.78 8.43 19.46
N THR A 38 2.64 9.04 20.29
CA THR A 38 4.03 9.26 19.90
C THR A 38 4.80 7.93 19.90
N PRO A 39 5.82 7.77 19.04
CA PRO A 39 6.68 6.57 19.04
C PRO A 39 7.27 6.19 20.41
N ALA A 40 7.55 7.19 21.26
CA ALA A 40 8.10 6.97 22.60
C ALA A 40 7.05 6.42 23.58
N GLU A 41 5.79 6.86 23.45
CA GLU A 41 4.69 6.31 24.26
C GLU A 41 4.38 4.87 23.88
N VAL A 42 4.36 4.56 22.58
CA VAL A 42 4.15 3.18 22.10
C VAL A 42 5.24 2.25 22.61
N ARG A 43 6.52 2.64 22.51
CA ARG A 43 7.63 1.82 23.04
C ARG A 43 7.54 1.53 24.54
N ARG A 44 6.93 2.43 25.33
CA ARG A 44 6.83 2.28 26.79
C ARG A 44 5.62 1.45 27.22
N ALA A 45 4.48 1.65 26.56
CA ALA A 45 3.22 1.02 26.94
C ALA A 45 2.88 -0.23 26.11
N GLY A 46 3.56 -0.43 24.99
CA GLY A 46 3.20 -1.40 23.96
C GLY A 46 2.16 -0.86 22.96
N ASN A 47 2.09 -1.52 21.81
CA ASN A 47 1.04 -1.35 20.81
C ASN A 47 -0.06 -2.41 20.98
N HIS A 48 -0.93 -2.57 19.99
CA HIS A 48 -2.08 -3.47 20.08
C HIS A 48 -1.70 -4.96 19.85
N LEU A 49 -0.43 -5.28 19.62
CA LEU A 49 0.08 -6.66 19.54
C LEU A 49 0.45 -7.25 20.91
N VAL A 50 0.37 -6.48 21.99
CA VAL A 50 0.64 -6.98 23.35
C VAL A 50 -0.34 -8.10 23.69
N GLY A 51 0.20 -9.28 24.01
CA GLY A 51 -0.60 -10.46 24.37
C GLY A 51 -1.08 -11.30 23.19
N GLU A 52 -0.66 -10.99 21.96
CA GLU A 52 -0.94 -11.83 20.79
C GLU A 52 -0.33 -13.23 20.95
N ALA A 53 -1.07 -14.27 20.52
CA ALA A 53 -0.64 -15.66 20.66
C ALA A 53 0.53 -16.02 19.75
N SER A 54 0.69 -15.31 18.63
CA SER A 54 1.78 -15.54 17.68
C SER A 54 3.10 -15.01 18.24
N PRO A 55 4.14 -15.85 18.38
CA PRO A 55 5.46 -15.40 18.82
C PRO A 55 6.06 -14.32 17.91
N TYR A 56 5.74 -14.36 16.61
CA TYR A 56 6.20 -13.36 15.64
C TYR A 56 5.57 -11.98 15.92
N LEU A 57 4.27 -11.92 16.22
CA LEU A 57 3.59 -10.66 16.52
C LEU A 57 4.04 -10.10 17.87
N ALA A 58 4.18 -10.96 18.89
CA ALA A 58 4.65 -10.57 20.21
C ALA A 58 6.05 -9.93 20.19
N GLN A 59 6.93 -10.33 19.27
CA GLN A 59 8.24 -9.69 19.08
C GLN A 59 8.15 -8.22 18.63
N HIS A 60 7.00 -7.78 18.11
CA HIS A 60 6.78 -6.42 17.61
C HIS A 60 5.90 -5.57 18.53
N ASP A 61 5.55 -6.06 19.72
CA ASP A 61 4.57 -5.44 20.63
C ASP A 61 5.03 -4.09 21.22
N HIS A 62 6.34 -3.86 21.36
CA HIS A 62 6.91 -2.59 21.82
C HIS A 62 7.62 -1.82 20.71
N ASN A 63 7.45 -2.20 19.44
CA ASN A 63 7.98 -1.42 18.35
C ASN A 63 7.31 -0.04 18.30
N PRO A 64 8.03 1.01 17.84
CA PRO A 64 7.52 2.39 17.86
C PRO A 64 6.35 2.67 16.92
N VAL A 65 6.02 1.72 16.04
CA VAL A 65 4.85 1.78 15.18
C VAL A 65 3.66 1.26 15.98
N ASP A 66 2.56 2.00 15.91
CA ASP A 66 1.32 1.62 16.59
C ASP A 66 0.59 0.51 15.82
N TRP A 67 1.16 -0.70 15.84
CA TRP A 67 0.64 -1.86 15.13
C TRP A 67 -0.69 -2.34 15.70
N TYR A 68 -1.57 -2.78 14.79
CA TYR A 68 -2.82 -3.47 15.08
C TYR A 68 -2.76 -4.87 14.47
N PRO A 69 -3.32 -5.90 15.14
CA PRO A 69 -3.58 -7.17 14.48
C PRO A 69 -4.57 -6.96 13.33
N TRP A 70 -4.49 -7.80 12.31
CA TRP A 70 -5.44 -7.74 11.20
C TRP A 70 -6.85 -8.08 11.68
N GLY A 71 -7.80 -7.18 11.48
CA GLY A 71 -9.19 -7.37 11.89
C GLY A 71 -10.05 -6.12 11.77
N GLU A 72 -11.30 -6.23 12.20
CA GLU A 72 -12.31 -5.16 12.10
C GLU A 72 -11.88 -3.85 12.77
N GLU A 73 -11.18 -3.91 13.91
CA GLU A 73 -10.70 -2.71 14.61
C GLU A 73 -9.76 -1.87 13.74
N ALA A 74 -8.77 -2.52 13.10
CA ALA A 74 -7.81 -1.87 12.22
C ALA A 74 -8.51 -1.27 10.98
N LEU A 75 -9.45 -2.01 10.39
CA LEU A 75 -10.22 -1.58 9.22
C LEU A 75 -11.14 -0.38 9.55
N ALA A 76 -11.88 -0.46 10.66
CA ALA A 76 -12.77 0.59 11.12
C ALA A 76 -12.00 1.87 11.47
N ARG A 77 -10.83 1.75 12.11
CA ARG A 77 -9.95 2.87 12.41
C ARG A 77 -9.44 3.54 11.14
N ALA A 78 -8.96 2.76 10.17
CA ALA A 78 -8.51 3.29 8.88
C ALA A 78 -9.63 4.03 8.12
N SER A 79 -10.84 3.46 8.12
CA SER A 79 -12.02 4.08 7.51
C SER A 79 -12.41 5.40 8.21
N THR A 80 -12.45 5.39 9.55
CA THR A 80 -12.82 6.56 10.37
C THR A 80 -11.81 7.70 10.21
N LEU A 81 -10.52 7.37 10.17
CA LEU A 81 -9.43 8.33 9.98
C LEU A 81 -9.25 8.74 8.51
N ASN A 82 -9.96 8.09 7.59
CA ASN A 82 -9.77 8.21 6.15
C ASN A 82 -8.30 7.99 5.73
N ARG A 83 -7.60 7.06 6.40
CA ARG A 83 -6.16 6.80 6.21
C ARG A 83 -5.92 5.48 5.47
N PRO A 84 -4.91 5.40 4.58
CA PRO A 84 -4.54 4.14 3.96
C PRO A 84 -3.98 3.16 5.01
N ILE A 85 -4.12 1.87 4.74
CA ILE A 85 -3.55 0.79 5.57
C ILE A 85 -2.19 0.40 5.01
N LEU A 86 -1.17 0.43 5.87
CA LEU A 86 0.10 -0.24 5.62
C LEU A 86 0.00 -1.68 6.15
N LEU A 87 -0.15 -2.65 5.25
CA LEU A 87 -0.19 -4.06 5.61
C LEU A 87 1.22 -4.67 5.53
N SER A 88 1.75 -5.09 6.68
CA SER A 88 3.01 -5.83 6.78
C SER A 88 2.72 -7.30 7.11
N ILE A 89 3.26 -8.23 6.33
CA ILE A 89 3.05 -9.67 6.49
C ILE A 89 4.41 -10.34 6.64
N GLY A 90 4.56 -11.18 7.67
CA GLY A 90 5.77 -11.94 7.92
C GLY A 90 5.50 -13.16 8.81
N TYR A 91 6.56 -13.90 9.10
CA TYR A 91 6.53 -15.09 9.94
C TYR A 91 7.89 -15.31 10.61
N SER A 92 7.92 -16.08 11.70
CA SER A 92 9.07 -16.19 12.60
C SER A 92 10.35 -16.77 12.00
N THR A 93 10.27 -17.51 10.89
CA THR A 93 11.44 -18.11 10.21
C THR A 93 11.82 -17.38 8.91
N CYS A 94 11.20 -16.25 8.62
CA CYS A 94 11.51 -15.41 7.48
C CYS A 94 12.78 -14.58 7.77
N HIS A 95 13.89 -14.88 7.09
CA HIS A 95 15.14 -14.13 7.29
C HIS A 95 14.97 -12.62 7.05
N TRP A 96 14.33 -12.24 5.95
CA TRP A 96 14.15 -10.83 5.60
C TRP A 96 13.18 -10.08 6.50
N CYS A 97 12.25 -10.78 7.17
CA CYS A 97 11.29 -10.16 8.08
C CYS A 97 11.92 -9.74 9.41
N HIS A 98 13.11 -10.25 9.74
CA HIS A 98 13.89 -9.85 10.93
C HIS A 98 14.95 -8.79 10.64
N VAL A 99 15.31 -8.65 9.36
CA VAL A 99 16.33 -7.69 8.91
C VAL A 99 15.70 -6.34 8.52
N MET A 100 14.39 -6.33 8.23
CA MET A 100 13.57 -5.12 8.10
C MET A 100 13.14 -4.58 9.46
#